data_AF-A0A4U5NEP7-F1
#
_entry.id   AF-A0A4U5NEP7-F1
#
_cell.length_a   1.000
_cell.length_b   1.000
_cell.length_c   1.000
_cell.angle_alpha   90.00
_cell.angle_beta   90.00
_cell.angle_gamma   90.00
#
_symmetry.space_group_name_H-M   'P 1'
#
loop_
_entity.id
_entity.type
_entity.pdbx_description
1 polymer ?
#
loop_
_entity_poly.entity_id
_entity_poly.type
_entity_poly.pdbx_seq_one_letter_code
_entity_poly.pdbx_strand_id
1 'polypeptide(L)'
;MPLPRLISAVSSDTAEATLLNLTQRWRCGILTNFEYLMHLNTFAGRSYNDLMQYPIMPFIISDFKSVVLDLESPSVYRNLAKPMAIQDKTMEDHYLRNFHCLESESRKHSPEGTSIVNFGPYHSHYSNSGIVVHYLVRLSPFTNIALEYQDNNFDIADRLFNSIETTWRLASSESTTDFKEAIPEFFYLPEFLQNLNKLDLGVKQNGDRVDNVILPQWCPQRDNALGYRLFCFIHRQALESSLVTSSLHNWIDLIFGYKQTGEASVKAINVFHPATYRDKKLELNGSIEHDELSVSALRTMVRTYGQMAIQLFSSPHLPHLNPRSSSANILAEKQRVPPNLFSTISGLRWGEFVGSPDGASGRISLVMTIQIHEKIERLFPFTDNIARCGGLPPKTIIWHKYSRERNYDEYPTWESRGVISWNFFDNVLRFKLVKTDDSVWINLVDFGSLQVS
;
A
#
# COMPACT_ATOMS: atom_id res chain seq x y z
N MET A 1 1.20 14.82 -4.19
CA MET A 1 0.84 15.59 -2.97
C MET A 1 2.11 15.81 -2.16
N PRO A 2 2.42 17.03 -1.71
CA PRO A 2 3.52 17.23 -0.79
C PRO A 2 3.10 16.69 0.59
N LEU A 3 3.93 15.80 1.16
CA LEU A 3 3.72 15.21 2.49
C LEU A 3 3.85 16.29 3.58
N PRO A 4 3.11 16.17 4.71
CA PRO A 4 3.23 17.12 5.81
C PRO A 4 4.63 17.08 6.42
N ARG A 5 5.16 18.28 6.74
CA ARG A 5 6.47 18.46 7.37
C ARG A 5 6.55 17.70 8.71
N LEU A 6 7.71 17.08 8.92
CA LEU A 6 8.18 16.42 10.14
C LEU A 6 7.70 17.15 11.40
N ILE A 7 6.97 16.43 12.25
CA ILE A 7 6.62 16.92 13.59
C ILE A 7 7.85 16.78 14.48
N SER A 8 8.43 17.90 14.87
CA SER A 8 9.46 17.99 15.89
C SER A 8 8.89 17.60 17.25
N ALA A 9 9.59 16.70 17.95
CA ALA A 9 9.52 16.40 19.39
C ALA A 9 8.20 16.78 20.10
N VAL A 10 7.17 15.97 19.86
CA VAL A 10 5.93 15.97 20.63
C VAL A 10 6.24 15.33 21.99
N SER A 11 5.83 15.95 23.11
CA SER A 11 5.89 15.31 24.43
C SER A 11 5.21 13.94 24.41
N SER A 12 5.73 12.96 25.16
CA SER A 12 5.22 11.57 25.18
C SER A 12 3.70 11.50 25.30
N ASP A 13 3.13 12.30 26.20
CA ASP A 13 1.71 12.28 26.55
C ASP A 13 0.82 12.81 25.40
N THR A 14 1.33 13.78 24.65
CA THR A 14 0.64 14.31 23.45
C THR A 14 0.73 13.35 22.26
N ALA A 15 1.80 12.54 22.18
CA ALA A 15 1.94 11.53 21.13
C ALA A 15 0.98 10.36 21.37
N GLU A 16 0.86 9.89 22.61
CA GLU A 16 -0.11 8.83 22.98
C GLU A 16 -1.56 9.25 22.75
N ALA A 17 -1.93 10.49 23.12
CA ALA A 17 -3.27 11.01 22.87
C ALA A 17 -3.58 11.10 21.36
N THR A 18 -2.60 11.50 20.56
CA THR A 18 -2.74 11.57 19.09
C THR A 18 -2.89 10.18 18.49
N LEU A 19 -2.08 9.21 18.93
CA LEU A 19 -2.15 7.83 18.49
C LEU A 19 -3.52 7.22 18.79
N LEU A 20 -4.05 7.42 19.99
CA LEU A 20 -5.39 6.97 20.37
C LEU A 20 -6.47 7.58 19.47
N ASN A 21 -6.38 8.89 19.16
CA ASN A 21 -7.30 9.55 18.25
C ASN A 21 -7.27 8.93 16.84
N LEU A 22 -6.06 8.70 16.30
CA LEU A 22 -5.87 8.06 15.00
C LEU A 22 -6.44 6.64 14.99
N THR A 23 -6.20 5.86 16.05
CA THR A 23 -6.79 4.52 16.20
C THR A 23 -8.31 4.59 16.18
N GLN A 24 -8.94 5.53 16.90
CA GLN A 24 -10.40 5.65 16.86
C GLN A 24 -10.92 6.08 15.49
N ARG A 25 -10.25 7.01 14.81
CA ARG A 25 -10.64 7.42 13.45
C ARG A 25 -10.55 6.27 12.46
N TRP A 26 -9.46 5.50 12.49
CA TRP A 26 -9.33 4.28 11.70
C TRP A 26 -10.43 3.28 12.05
N ARG A 27 -10.67 3.01 13.33
CA ARG A 27 -11.71 2.08 13.77
C ARG A 27 -13.12 2.48 13.33
N CYS A 28 -13.42 3.77 13.27
CA CYS A 28 -14.70 4.30 12.78
C CYS A 28 -14.77 4.37 11.24
N GLY A 29 -13.75 3.88 10.53
CA GLY A 29 -13.67 3.94 9.08
C GLY A 29 -13.33 5.31 8.51
N ILE A 30 -13.00 6.32 9.33
CA ILE A 30 -12.67 7.71 8.91
C ILE A 30 -11.29 7.78 8.22
N LEU A 31 -10.36 6.91 8.59
CA LEU A 31 -9.06 6.76 7.95
C LEU A 31 -9.00 5.41 7.24
N THR A 32 -8.33 5.36 6.10
CA THR A 32 -8.14 4.06 5.44
C THR A 32 -7.04 3.25 6.10
N ASN A 33 -6.98 1.96 5.77
CA ASN A 33 -5.97 1.07 6.31
C ASN A 33 -4.57 1.57 5.97
N PHE A 34 -4.32 1.96 4.72
CA PHE A 34 -3.01 2.50 4.34
C PHE A 34 -2.65 3.78 5.08
N GLU A 35 -3.55 4.76 5.18
CA GLU A 35 -3.26 6.02 5.88
C GLU A 35 -2.93 5.74 7.35
N TYR A 36 -3.70 4.87 7.98
CA TYR A 36 -3.46 4.44 9.35
C TYR A 36 -2.09 3.77 9.49
N LEU A 37 -1.74 2.85 8.60
CA LEU A 37 -0.43 2.19 8.58
C LEU A 37 0.73 3.17 8.36
N MET A 38 0.55 4.18 7.50
CA MET A 38 1.56 5.22 7.29
C MET A 38 1.74 6.09 8.54
N HIS A 39 0.66 6.40 9.25
CA HIS A 39 0.74 7.06 10.55
C HIS A 39 1.48 6.20 11.57
N LEU A 40 1.13 4.90 11.71
CA LEU A 40 1.81 4.00 12.64
C LEU A 40 3.32 3.90 12.34
N ASN A 41 3.70 3.77 11.07
CA ASN A 41 5.11 3.81 10.66
C ASN A 41 5.81 5.08 11.14
N THR A 42 5.18 6.25 10.92
CA THR A 42 5.74 7.54 11.35
C THR A 42 5.93 7.60 12.86
N PHE A 43 4.91 7.22 13.65
CA PHE A 43 5.00 7.18 15.11
C PHE A 43 6.03 6.15 15.61
N ALA A 44 6.23 5.06 14.86
CA ALA A 44 7.20 4.04 15.18
C ALA A 44 8.65 4.39 14.79
N GLY A 45 8.89 5.64 14.38
CA GLY A 45 10.21 6.16 14.02
C GLY A 45 10.66 5.83 12.59
N ARG A 46 9.77 5.31 11.74
CA ARG A 46 10.11 4.97 10.36
C ARG A 46 10.05 6.20 9.45
N SER A 47 10.97 6.28 8.49
CA SER A 47 11.03 7.39 7.54
C SER A 47 11.64 6.98 6.20
N TYR A 48 11.34 7.76 5.16
CA TYR A 48 11.96 7.60 3.84
C TYR A 48 13.41 8.11 3.76
N ASN A 49 13.85 8.87 4.77
CA ASN A 49 15.20 9.45 4.80
C ASN A 49 16.27 8.47 5.27
N ASP A 50 15.87 7.40 5.96
CA ASP A 50 16.76 6.34 6.44
C ASP A 50 16.26 4.98 5.97
N LEU A 51 17.01 4.35 5.06
CA LEU A 51 16.65 3.04 4.49
C LEU A 51 16.68 1.91 5.52
N MET A 52 17.43 2.07 6.63
CA MET A 52 17.42 1.09 7.72
C MET A 52 16.12 1.13 8.52
N GLN A 53 15.40 2.24 8.43
CA GLN A 53 14.13 2.50 9.13
C GLN A 53 13.02 2.84 8.14
N TYR A 54 13.03 2.21 6.97
CA TYR A 54 12.02 2.45 5.95
C TYR A 54 10.63 2.00 6.42
N PRO A 55 9.53 2.66 5.98
CA PRO A 55 8.18 2.23 6.33
C PRO A 55 7.88 0.80 5.88
N ILE A 56 7.15 0.07 6.71
CA ILE A 56 6.82 -1.34 6.55
C ILE A 56 5.34 -1.48 6.25
N MET A 57 5.00 -2.32 5.28
CA MET A 57 3.63 -2.69 4.95
C MET A 57 3.47 -4.21 4.88
N PRO A 58 2.30 -4.75 5.23
CA PRO A 58 2.06 -6.18 5.10
C PRO A 58 1.99 -6.59 3.63
N PHE A 59 2.53 -7.77 3.28
CA PHE A 59 1.96 -8.48 2.14
C PHE A 59 0.49 -8.84 2.43
N ILE A 60 -0.39 -8.54 1.48
CA ILE A 60 -1.84 -8.74 1.62
C ILE A 60 -2.32 -9.96 0.83
N ILE A 61 -1.98 -10.03 -0.46
CA ILE A 61 -2.36 -11.13 -1.35
C ILE A 61 -1.36 -12.26 -1.18
N SER A 62 -1.84 -13.50 -1.14
CA SER A 62 -1.05 -14.73 -1.10
C SER A 62 -1.11 -15.54 -2.39
N ASP A 63 -2.08 -15.27 -3.27
CA ASP A 63 -2.22 -15.96 -4.54
C ASP A 63 -1.59 -15.18 -5.70
N PHE A 64 -0.37 -15.56 -6.06
CA PHE A 64 0.35 -15.03 -7.21
C PHE A 64 0.52 -16.03 -8.35
N LYS A 65 -0.03 -17.25 -8.19
CA LYS A 65 0.14 -18.36 -9.14
C LYS A 65 -1.10 -18.59 -9.99
N SER A 66 -2.30 -18.37 -9.44
CA SER A 66 -3.55 -18.61 -10.15
C SER A 66 -3.74 -17.68 -11.35
N VAL A 67 -4.40 -18.20 -12.38
CA VAL A 67 -4.82 -17.43 -13.56
C VAL A 67 -5.94 -16.45 -13.22
N VAL A 68 -6.79 -16.81 -12.25
CA VAL A 68 -7.92 -16.00 -11.82
C VAL A 68 -7.74 -15.62 -10.35
N LEU A 69 -7.79 -14.33 -10.04
CA LEU A 69 -7.75 -13.81 -8.67
C LEU A 69 -9.15 -13.36 -8.23
N ASP A 70 -9.67 -13.99 -7.17
CA ASP A 70 -10.95 -13.60 -6.58
C ASP A 70 -10.77 -12.82 -5.27
N LEU A 71 -10.96 -11.50 -5.33
CA LEU A 71 -10.81 -10.61 -4.18
C LEU A 71 -11.89 -10.81 -3.10
N GLU A 72 -12.96 -11.54 -3.39
CA GLU A 72 -14.00 -11.87 -2.41
C GLU A 72 -13.67 -13.15 -1.63
N SER A 73 -12.78 -13.99 -2.16
CA SER A 73 -12.39 -15.25 -1.53
C SER A 73 -11.38 -15.00 -0.40
N PRO A 74 -11.63 -15.47 0.84
CA PRO A 74 -10.64 -15.38 1.93
C PRO A 74 -9.32 -16.11 1.65
N SER A 75 -9.31 -17.10 0.74
CA SER A 75 -8.12 -17.92 0.45
C SER A 75 -7.02 -17.18 -0.30
N VAL A 76 -7.34 -16.05 -0.95
CA VAL A 76 -6.34 -15.25 -1.70
C VAL A 76 -5.56 -14.29 -0.80
N TYR A 77 -5.93 -14.19 0.47
CA TYR A 77 -5.34 -13.27 1.43
C TYR A 77 -4.39 -13.99 2.38
N ARG A 78 -3.29 -13.31 2.69
CA ARG A 78 -2.32 -13.71 3.70
C ARG A 78 -2.98 -13.79 5.08
N ASN A 79 -2.53 -14.73 5.92
CA ASN A 79 -2.90 -14.74 7.33
C ASN A 79 -2.11 -13.66 8.09
N LEU A 80 -2.76 -12.51 8.31
CA LEU A 80 -2.21 -11.35 9.01
C LEU A 80 -1.95 -11.59 10.51
N ALA A 81 -2.46 -12.67 11.10
CA ALA A 81 -2.16 -13.03 12.48
C ALA A 81 -0.81 -13.78 12.65
N LYS A 82 -0.18 -14.14 11.53
CA LYS A 82 1.10 -14.86 11.49
C LYS A 82 2.20 -13.98 10.86
N PRO A 83 3.45 -14.04 11.35
CA PRO A 83 4.61 -13.47 10.66
C PRO A 83 4.77 -14.00 9.23
N MET A 84 5.54 -13.28 8.41
CA MET A 84 5.75 -13.63 7.00
C MET A 84 6.39 -15.03 6.83
N ALA A 85 7.36 -15.38 7.69
CA ALA A 85 8.11 -16.63 7.59
C ALA A 85 7.30 -17.91 7.86
N ILE A 86 6.09 -17.81 8.44
CA ILE A 86 5.29 -18.97 8.87
C ILE A 86 3.89 -18.99 8.26
N GLN A 87 3.76 -18.47 7.04
CA GLN A 87 2.50 -18.59 6.30
C GLN A 87 2.22 -20.05 5.93
N ASP A 88 3.28 -20.82 5.64
CA ASP A 88 3.19 -22.27 5.44
C ASP A 88 3.44 -23.05 6.74
N LYS A 89 2.69 -24.15 6.92
CA LYS A 89 2.76 -24.97 8.13
C LYS A 89 4.09 -25.70 8.27
N THR A 90 4.73 -26.10 7.16
CA THR A 90 6.03 -26.78 7.21
C THR A 90 7.13 -25.83 7.71
N MET A 91 7.07 -24.55 7.33
CA MET A 91 7.97 -23.52 7.84
C MET A 91 7.70 -23.21 9.32
N GLU A 92 6.43 -23.14 9.73
CA GLU A 92 6.06 -23.00 11.14
C GLU A 92 6.71 -24.10 12.00
N ASP A 93 6.59 -25.36 11.58
CA ASP A 93 7.16 -26.51 12.28
C ASP A 93 8.70 -26.52 12.22
N HIS A 94 9.30 -25.96 11.16
CA HIS A 94 10.76 -25.76 11.08
C HIS A 94 11.25 -24.76 12.12
N TYR A 95 10.65 -23.56 12.18
CA TYR A 95 11.07 -22.53 13.14
C TYR A 95 10.79 -22.92 14.60
N LEU A 96 9.69 -23.62 14.87
CA LEU A 96 9.42 -24.18 16.20
C LEU A 96 10.49 -25.18 16.63
N ARG A 97 10.90 -26.09 15.73
CA ARG A 97 11.99 -27.04 16.02
C ARG A 97 13.31 -26.34 16.30
N ASN A 98 13.66 -25.35 15.49
CA ASN A 98 14.89 -24.56 15.70
C ASN A 98 14.84 -23.83 17.05
N PHE A 99 13.70 -23.23 17.38
CA PHE A 99 13.51 -22.53 18.65
C PHE A 99 13.69 -23.47 19.86
N HIS A 100 13.06 -24.65 19.84
CA HIS A 100 13.23 -25.65 20.90
C HIS A 100 14.67 -26.16 21.01
N CYS A 101 15.37 -26.31 19.89
CA CYS A 101 16.78 -26.68 19.88
C CYS A 101 17.64 -25.63 20.60
N LEU A 102 17.51 -24.37 20.18
CA LEU A 102 18.24 -23.23 20.77
C LEU A 102 17.94 -23.06 22.26
N GLU A 103 16.67 -23.21 22.65
CA GLU A 103 16.26 -23.13 24.05
C GLU A 103 16.92 -24.24 24.89
N SER A 104 16.98 -25.48 24.35
CA SER A 104 17.63 -26.60 25.04
C SER A 104 19.15 -26.40 25.20
N GLU A 105 19.81 -25.80 24.21
CA GLU A 105 21.24 -25.49 24.27
C GLU A 105 21.53 -24.37 25.26
N SER A 106 20.70 -23.32 25.27
CA SER A 106 20.79 -22.21 26.22
C SER A 106 20.69 -22.71 27.68
N ARG A 107 19.74 -23.61 27.98
CA ARG A 107 19.60 -24.21 29.32
C ARG A 107 20.81 -25.06 29.74
N LYS A 108 21.48 -25.73 28.79
CA LYS A 108 22.70 -26.52 29.08
C LYS A 108 23.90 -25.66 29.44
N HIS A 109 24.03 -24.48 28.82
CA HIS A 109 25.20 -23.59 28.99
C HIS A 109 25.00 -22.53 30.10
N SER A 110 23.81 -22.38 30.68
CA SER A 110 23.54 -21.43 31.77
C SER A 110 22.45 -21.95 32.73
N PRO A 111 22.80 -22.80 33.72
CA PRO A 111 21.85 -23.41 34.64
C PRO A 111 21.26 -22.46 35.71
N GLU A 112 21.81 -21.25 35.89
CA GLU A 112 21.35 -20.26 36.89
C GLU A 112 20.24 -19.30 36.38
N GLY A 113 19.66 -19.54 35.20
CA GLY A 113 18.52 -18.75 34.69
C GLY A 113 18.90 -17.37 34.12
N THR A 114 20.19 -17.01 34.14
CA THR A 114 20.73 -15.75 33.59
C THR A 114 21.19 -15.90 32.14
N SER A 115 20.44 -16.61 31.29
CA SER A 115 20.82 -16.69 29.87
C SER A 115 20.42 -15.41 29.14
N ILE A 116 21.43 -14.59 28.80
CA ILE A 116 21.32 -13.28 28.14
C ILE A 116 21.11 -13.42 26.61
N VAL A 117 21.09 -14.64 26.06
CA VAL A 117 21.09 -14.83 24.60
C VAL A 117 19.80 -15.49 24.12
N ASN A 118 18.76 -14.66 23.99
CA ASN A 118 17.52 -15.00 23.29
C ASN A 118 17.77 -14.93 21.79
N PHE A 119 18.42 -15.93 21.19
CA PHE A 119 18.39 -16.08 19.74
C PHE A 119 16.96 -16.46 19.33
N GLY A 120 16.24 -15.50 18.75
CA GLY A 120 14.97 -15.78 18.09
C GLY A 120 15.14 -16.71 16.90
N PRO A 121 14.05 -17.34 16.40
CA PRO A 121 14.11 -18.19 15.21
C PRO A 121 14.61 -17.45 13.96
N TYR A 122 14.54 -16.11 13.96
CA TYR A 122 14.87 -15.27 12.81
C TYR A 122 16.24 -14.60 12.94
N HIS A 123 17.12 -14.97 12.01
CA HIS A 123 18.48 -14.42 11.88
C HIS A 123 18.61 -13.29 10.85
N SER A 124 17.50 -12.94 10.22
CA SER A 124 17.33 -11.79 9.32
C SER A 124 16.17 -10.94 9.85
N HIS A 125 15.87 -9.81 9.21
CA HIS A 125 14.75 -8.94 9.59
C HIS A 125 13.83 -8.72 8.38
N TYR A 126 12.55 -8.48 8.64
CA TYR A 126 11.54 -8.25 7.59
C TYR A 126 11.68 -6.89 6.89
N SER A 127 12.50 -5.97 7.42
CA SER A 127 12.77 -4.65 6.84
C SER A 127 14.21 -4.20 7.10
N ASN A 128 14.99 -4.01 6.05
CA ASN A 128 16.35 -3.47 6.11
C ASN A 128 16.67 -2.74 4.81
N SER A 129 17.78 -2.01 4.77
CA SER A 129 18.17 -1.24 3.59
C SER A 129 18.32 -2.11 2.34
N GLY A 130 18.87 -3.32 2.49
CA GLY A 130 19.02 -4.28 1.40
C GLY A 130 17.69 -4.69 0.78
N ILE A 131 16.64 -4.86 1.58
CA ILE A 131 15.28 -5.19 1.12
C ILE A 131 14.68 -4.02 0.32
N VAL A 132 14.81 -2.80 0.84
CA VAL A 132 14.29 -1.59 0.18
C VAL A 132 14.98 -1.39 -1.17
N VAL A 133 16.31 -1.49 -1.18
CA VAL A 133 17.12 -1.38 -2.41
C VAL A 133 16.81 -2.52 -3.38
N HIS A 134 16.60 -3.75 -2.89
CA HIS A 134 16.19 -4.88 -3.72
C HIS A 134 14.87 -4.62 -4.45
N TYR A 135 13.85 -4.08 -3.76
CA TYR A 135 12.58 -3.72 -4.42
C TYR A 135 12.72 -2.52 -5.37
N LEU A 136 13.46 -1.50 -4.97
CA LEU A 136 13.50 -0.21 -5.66
C LEU A 136 14.67 -0.07 -6.65
N VAL A 137 15.45 -1.13 -6.92
CA VAL A 137 16.67 -1.10 -7.77
C VAL A 137 16.46 -0.43 -9.14
N ARG A 138 15.23 -0.42 -9.67
CA ARG A 138 14.87 0.18 -10.97
C ARG A 138 14.65 1.70 -10.92
N LEU A 139 14.57 2.29 -9.73
CA LEU A 139 14.32 3.71 -9.53
C LEU A 139 15.57 4.44 -9.03
N SER A 140 15.85 5.61 -9.61
CA SER A 140 16.82 6.54 -9.04
C SER A 140 16.21 7.23 -7.80
N PRO A 141 16.97 7.43 -6.70
CA PRO A 141 18.40 7.19 -6.52
C PRO A 141 18.79 5.77 -6.06
N PHE A 142 17.82 4.88 -5.80
CA PHE A 142 18.06 3.53 -5.27
C PHE A 142 18.92 2.65 -6.17
N THR A 143 18.88 2.86 -7.49
CA THR A 143 19.81 2.23 -8.44
C THR A 143 21.28 2.50 -8.08
N ASN A 144 21.61 3.76 -7.77
CA ASN A 144 22.99 4.13 -7.41
C ASN A 144 23.38 3.50 -6.07
N ILE A 145 22.46 3.52 -5.10
CA ILE A 145 22.66 2.90 -3.80
C ILE A 145 22.89 1.37 -3.96
N ALA A 146 22.16 0.71 -4.86
CA ALA A 146 22.35 -0.71 -5.16
C ALA A 146 23.75 -1.01 -5.72
N LEU A 147 24.23 -0.17 -6.64
CA LEU A 147 25.56 -0.29 -7.21
C LEU A 147 26.64 -0.05 -6.15
N GLU A 148 26.50 0.97 -5.31
CA GLU A 148 27.42 1.24 -4.21
C GLU A 148 27.48 0.09 -3.20
N TYR A 149 26.34 -0.59 -2.96
CA TYR A 149 26.28 -1.76 -2.08
C TYR A 149 27.01 -3.01 -2.63
N GLN A 150 27.29 -3.06 -3.93
CA GLN A 150 27.80 -4.24 -4.65
C GLN A 150 29.01 -3.89 -5.52
N ASP A 151 29.95 -3.08 -4.98
CA ASP A 151 31.21 -2.71 -5.63
C ASP A 151 31.04 -2.15 -7.06
N ASN A 152 30.06 -1.26 -7.24
CA ASN A 152 29.65 -0.65 -8.51
C ASN A 152 29.15 -1.63 -9.59
N ASN A 153 28.72 -2.82 -9.19
CA ASN A 153 28.04 -3.78 -10.07
C ASN A 153 26.63 -4.09 -9.53
N PHE A 154 25.74 -4.58 -10.40
CA PHE A 154 24.50 -5.15 -9.91
C PHE A 154 24.75 -6.52 -9.27
N ASP A 155 23.88 -6.91 -8.33
CA ASP A 155 23.89 -8.27 -7.77
C ASP A 155 23.64 -9.31 -8.88
N ILE A 156 23.90 -10.59 -8.57
CA ILE A 156 23.63 -11.70 -9.48
C ILE A 156 22.15 -11.68 -9.87
N ALA A 157 21.89 -11.78 -11.18
CA ALA A 157 20.56 -11.69 -11.77
C ALA A 157 19.50 -12.57 -11.08
N ASP A 158 19.86 -13.79 -10.68
CA ASP A 158 18.95 -14.71 -9.97
C ASP A 158 18.51 -14.22 -8.58
N ARG A 159 19.30 -13.35 -7.93
CA ARG A 159 18.98 -12.73 -6.63
C ARG A 159 18.26 -11.39 -6.75
N LEU A 160 18.23 -10.79 -7.94
CA LEU A 160 17.54 -9.52 -8.15
C LEU A 160 16.03 -9.70 -8.14
N PHE A 161 15.33 -8.63 -7.74
CA PHE A 161 13.87 -8.60 -7.75
C PHE A 161 13.36 -8.71 -9.18
N ASN A 162 12.86 -9.89 -9.57
CA ASN A 162 12.46 -10.19 -10.94
C ASN A 162 11.02 -10.68 -11.10
N SER A 163 10.39 -11.22 -10.04
CA SER A 163 9.04 -11.77 -10.10
C SER A 163 8.33 -11.64 -8.76
N ILE A 164 7.07 -11.17 -8.80
CA ILE A 164 6.22 -11.06 -7.59
C ILE A 164 5.96 -12.43 -6.98
N GLU A 165 5.65 -13.43 -7.82
CA GLU A 165 5.38 -14.80 -7.37
C GLU A 165 6.61 -15.41 -6.67
N THR A 166 7.78 -15.25 -7.28
CA THR A 166 9.04 -15.76 -6.71
C THR A 166 9.35 -15.09 -5.38
N THR A 167 9.22 -13.75 -5.29
CA THR A 167 9.43 -12.99 -4.06
C THR A 167 8.51 -13.46 -2.94
N TRP A 168 7.21 -13.59 -3.20
CA TRP A 168 6.26 -14.08 -2.20
C TRP A 168 6.64 -15.48 -1.71
N ARG A 169 6.86 -16.41 -2.64
CA ARG A 169 7.15 -17.81 -2.34
C ARG A 169 8.42 -17.99 -1.52
N LEU A 170 9.48 -17.25 -1.85
CA LEU A 170 10.72 -17.23 -1.09
C LEU A 170 10.47 -16.69 0.33
N ALA A 171 9.75 -15.57 0.45
CA ALA A 171 9.51 -14.93 1.74
C ALA A 171 8.52 -15.70 2.64
N SER A 172 7.57 -16.45 2.06
CA SER A 172 6.45 -17.06 2.80
C SER A 172 6.65 -18.54 3.16
N SER A 173 7.41 -19.28 2.34
CA SER A 173 7.40 -20.75 2.38
C SER A 173 8.68 -21.45 1.96
N GLU A 174 9.49 -20.90 1.05
CA GLU A 174 10.63 -21.64 0.48
C GLU A 174 11.99 -21.31 1.12
N SER A 175 12.17 -20.10 1.64
CA SER A 175 13.43 -19.71 2.26
C SER A 175 13.33 -19.71 3.78
N THR A 176 14.39 -20.18 4.42
CA THR A 176 14.56 -20.11 5.88
C THR A 176 15.23 -18.80 6.34
N THR A 177 15.63 -17.94 5.39
CA THR A 177 16.33 -16.68 5.66
C THR A 177 15.65 -15.46 5.02
N ASP A 178 14.69 -15.70 4.13
CA ASP A 178 13.92 -14.66 3.46
C ASP A 178 12.52 -14.60 4.07
N PHE A 179 12.18 -13.46 4.67
CA PHE A 179 10.84 -13.21 5.22
C PHE A 179 10.54 -11.69 5.19
N LYS A 180 10.92 -11.07 4.07
CA LYS A 180 10.71 -9.65 3.78
C LYS A 180 9.22 -9.31 3.82
N GLU A 181 8.87 -8.23 4.51
CA GLU A 181 7.55 -7.61 4.38
C GLU A 181 7.56 -6.62 3.19
N ALA A 182 6.37 -6.20 2.77
CA ALA A 182 6.22 -5.26 1.66
C ALA A 182 6.60 -3.82 2.07
N ILE A 183 6.80 -2.97 1.06
CA ILE A 183 7.00 -1.52 1.21
C ILE A 183 5.76 -0.76 0.70
N PRO A 184 5.56 0.51 1.10
CA PRO A 184 4.43 1.32 0.65
C PRO A 184 4.22 1.36 -0.87
N GLU A 185 5.30 1.31 -1.65
CA GLU A 185 5.32 1.47 -3.10
C GLU A 185 4.47 0.40 -3.81
N PHE A 186 4.32 -0.80 -3.24
CA PHE A 186 3.42 -1.85 -3.75
C PHE A 186 1.96 -1.39 -3.90
N PHE A 187 1.56 -0.35 -3.16
CA PHE A 187 0.17 0.10 -3.06
C PHE A 187 -0.12 1.39 -3.82
N TYR A 188 0.89 2.04 -4.42
CA TYR A 188 0.66 3.32 -5.11
C TYR A 188 1.64 3.65 -6.23
N LEU A 189 2.82 3.03 -6.30
CA LEU A 189 3.87 3.40 -7.24
C LEU A 189 4.08 2.25 -8.23
N PRO A 190 3.58 2.29 -9.47
CA PRO A 190 3.82 1.23 -10.46
C PRO A 190 5.23 1.25 -11.09
N GLU A 191 5.96 2.36 -10.97
CA GLU A 191 7.24 2.56 -11.64
C GLU A 191 8.35 1.66 -11.09
N PHE A 192 8.32 1.26 -9.81
CA PHE A 192 9.37 0.36 -9.25
C PHE A 192 9.40 -1.03 -9.89
N LEU A 193 8.30 -1.43 -10.55
CA LEU A 193 8.19 -2.71 -11.26
C LEU A 193 8.71 -2.63 -12.69
N GLN A 194 8.98 -1.43 -13.20
CA GLN A 194 9.34 -1.19 -14.60
C GLN A 194 10.78 -0.72 -14.73
N ASN A 195 11.54 -1.34 -15.63
CA ASN A 195 12.90 -0.93 -15.97
C ASN A 195 12.87 0.20 -17.01
N LEU A 196 12.26 1.34 -16.66
CA LEU A 196 12.10 2.48 -17.56
C LEU A 196 13.44 3.05 -18.04
N ASN A 197 14.48 2.93 -17.22
CA ASN A 197 15.84 3.40 -17.50
C ASN A 197 16.69 2.42 -18.32
N LYS A 198 16.13 1.25 -18.70
CA LYS A 198 16.83 0.21 -19.47
C LYS A 198 18.15 -0.23 -18.82
N LEU A 199 18.15 -0.37 -17.50
CA LEU A 199 19.29 -0.85 -16.73
C LEU A 199 19.67 -2.27 -17.18
N ASP A 200 20.97 -2.57 -17.23
CA ASP A 200 21.46 -3.92 -17.50
C ASP A 200 21.51 -4.74 -16.21
N LEU A 201 20.41 -5.42 -15.88
CA LEU A 201 20.26 -6.21 -14.66
C LEU A 201 20.77 -7.66 -14.82
N GLY A 202 21.44 -7.96 -15.93
CA GLY A 202 22.04 -9.26 -16.20
C GLY A 202 21.07 -10.34 -16.68
N VAL A 203 21.59 -11.57 -16.73
CA VAL A 203 20.89 -12.75 -17.24
C VAL A 203 20.96 -13.85 -16.18
N LYS A 204 19.82 -14.44 -15.85
CA LYS A 204 19.70 -15.54 -14.89
C LYS A 204 20.37 -16.80 -15.42
N GLN A 205 20.65 -17.75 -14.53
CA GLN A 205 21.21 -19.06 -14.90
C GLN A 205 20.35 -19.84 -15.91
N ASN A 206 19.04 -19.62 -15.92
CA ASN A 206 18.12 -20.24 -16.87
C ASN A 206 18.09 -19.57 -18.26
N GLY A 207 18.90 -18.53 -18.48
CA GLY A 207 19.01 -17.80 -19.74
C GLY A 207 18.03 -16.62 -19.89
N ASP A 208 17.09 -16.42 -18.96
CA ASP A 208 16.19 -15.27 -19.02
C ASP A 208 16.92 -13.99 -18.60
N ARG A 209 16.74 -12.92 -19.37
CA ARG A 209 17.22 -11.59 -19.00
C ARG A 209 16.34 -10.97 -17.92
N VAL A 210 16.96 -10.34 -16.93
CA VAL A 210 16.23 -9.55 -15.92
C VAL A 210 15.96 -8.17 -16.49
N ASP A 211 14.69 -7.79 -16.54
CA ASP A 211 14.24 -6.49 -17.04
C ASP A 211 13.09 -5.95 -16.18
N ASN A 212 11.88 -5.77 -16.72
CA ASN A 212 10.70 -5.49 -15.90
C ASN A 212 10.38 -6.65 -14.95
N VAL A 213 9.74 -6.34 -13.83
CA VAL A 213 9.28 -7.35 -12.88
C VAL A 213 8.13 -8.14 -13.51
N ILE A 214 8.21 -9.46 -13.42
CA ILE A 214 7.19 -10.38 -13.88
C ILE A 214 5.99 -10.30 -12.93
N LEU A 215 4.85 -9.92 -13.49
CA LEU A 215 3.58 -9.83 -12.76
C LEU A 215 2.86 -11.20 -12.71
N PRO A 216 1.98 -11.41 -11.72
CA PRO A 216 1.15 -12.60 -11.61
C PRO A 216 0.27 -12.84 -12.84
N GLN A 217 -0.11 -14.10 -13.07
CA GLN A 217 -0.89 -14.51 -14.25
C GLN A 217 -2.26 -13.83 -14.34
N TRP A 218 -2.86 -13.51 -13.20
CA TRP A 218 -4.15 -12.83 -13.14
C TRP A 218 -4.10 -11.37 -13.57
N CYS A 219 -2.93 -10.76 -13.75
CA CYS A 219 -2.82 -9.37 -14.19
C CYS A 219 -2.99 -9.27 -15.73
N PRO A 220 -4.14 -8.80 -16.23
CA PRO A 220 -4.35 -8.64 -17.66
C PRO A 220 -3.41 -7.55 -18.14
N GLN A 221 -2.63 -7.84 -19.18
CA GLN A 221 -1.63 -6.93 -19.75
C GLN A 221 -0.32 -6.80 -18.95
N ARG A 222 0.17 -7.91 -18.40
CA ARG A 222 1.45 -8.01 -17.67
C ARG A 222 2.67 -7.36 -18.34
N ASP A 223 2.68 -7.24 -19.67
CA ASP A 223 3.80 -6.69 -20.45
C ASP A 223 3.62 -5.20 -20.80
N ASN A 224 2.64 -4.51 -20.21
CA ASN A 224 2.39 -3.09 -20.50
C ASN A 224 2.27 -2.22 -19.24
N ALA A 225 2.40 -0.91 -19.44
CA ALA A 225 2.32 0.08 -18.38
C ALA A 225 0.98 0.07 -17.60
N LEU A 226 -0.11 -0.39 -18.23
CA LEU A 226 -1.41 -0.50 -17.58
C LEU A 226 -1.44 -1.67 -16.60
N GLY A 227 -0.78 -2.80 -16.91
CA GLY A 227 -0.66 -3.95 -16.02
C GLY A 227 -0.02 -3.60 -14.68
N TYR A 228 1.08 -2.86 -14.68
CA TYR A 228 1.76 -2.42 -13.45
C TYR A 228 0.89 -1.48 -12.59
N ARG A 229 0.14 -0.57 -13.24
CA ARG A 229 -0.84 0.29 -12.56
C ARG A 229 -1.98 -0.51 -11.95
N LEU A 230 -2.51 -1.46 -12.71
CA LEU A 230 -3.57 -2.35 -12.28
C LEU A 230 -3.12 -3.24 -11.12
N PHE A 231 -1.88 -3.73 -11.14
CA PHE A 231 -1.29 -4.47 -10.02
C PHE A 231 -1.32 -3.67 -8.71
N CYS A 232 -0.84 -2.41 -8.73
CA CYS A 232 -0.85 -1.54 -7.54
C CYS A 232 -2.28 -1.24 -7.08
N PHE A 233 -3.18 -0.99 -8.04
CA PHE A 233 -4.60 -0.77 -7.77
C PHE A 233 -5.26 -1.97 -7.08
N ILE A 234 -4.99 -3.19 -7.55
CA ILE A 234 -5.49 -4.42 -6.94
C ILE A 234 -4.93 -4.61 -5.53
N HIS A 235 -3.62 -4.40 -5.33
CA HIS A 235 -2.99 -4.53 -4.02
C HIS A 235 -3.58 -3.58 -3.01
N ARG A 236 -3.84 -2.34 -3.42
CA ARG A 236 -4.42 -1.34 -2.55
C ARG A 236 -5.92 -1.58 -2.32
N GLN A 237 -6.67 -2.08 -3.30
CA GLN A 237 -8.04 -2.52 -3.05
C GLN A 237 -8.10 -3.71 -2.09
N ALA A 238 -7.18 -4.67 -2.24
CA ALA A 238 -7.06 -5.78 -1.32
C ALA A 238 -6.75 -5.29 0.10
N LEU A 239 -5.82 -4.33 0.25
CA LEU A 239 -5.52 -3.69 1.54
C LEU A 239 -6.73 -3.01 2.17
N GLU A 240 -7.55 -2.32 1.38
CA GLU A 240 -8.77 -1.65 1.85
C GLU A 240 -10.01 -2.56 1.89
N SER A 241 -9.85 -3.86 1.63
CA SER A 241 -10.96 -4.82 1.66
C SER A 241 -11.49 -5.01 3.08
N SER A 242 -12.76 -5.40 3.20
CA SER A 242 -13.35 -5.73 4.51
C SER A 242 -12.67 -6.92 5.18
N LEU A 243 -12.16 -7.88 4.39
CA LEU A 243 -11.43 -9.05 4.87
C LEU A 243 -10.13 -8.63 5.58
N VAL A 244 -9.34 -7.77 4.94
CA VAL A 244 -8.12 -7.22 5.54
C VAL A 244 -8.44 -6.31 6.71
N THR A 245 -9.38 -5.37 6.54
CA THR A 245 -9.78 -4.42 7.60
C THR A 245 -10.16 -5.14 8.90
N SER A 246 -10.90 -6.25 8.80
CA SER A 246 -11.32 -7.05 9.96
C SER A 246 -10.18 -7.75 10.69
N SER A 247 -9.05 -7.98 10.03
CA SER A 247 -7.92 -8.79 10.56
C SER A 247 -6.62 -7.99 10.73
N LEU A 248 -6.51 -6.78 10.18
CA LEU A 248 -5.29 -5.97 10.13
C LEU A 248 -4.71 -5.64 11.51
N HIS A 249 -5.56 -5.50 12.52
CA HIS A 249 -5.14 -5.30 13.91
C HIS A 249 -4.18 -6.40 14.42
N ASN A 250 -4.33 -7.64 13.93
CA ASN A 250 -3.42 -8.73 14.30
C ASN A 250 -2.02 -8.56 13.73
N TRP A 251 -1.89 -7.99 12.53
CA TRP A 251 -0.58 -7.69 11.95
C TRP A 251 0.07 -6.51 12.66
N ILE A 252 -0.72 -5.50 13.02
CA ILE A 252 -0.26 -4.37 13.82
C ILE A 252 0.28 -4.87 15.18
N ASP A 253 -0.36 -5.86 15.80
CA ASP A 253 0.15 -6.48 17.03
C ASP A 253 1.54 -7.11 16.88
N LEU A 254 1.84 -7.70 15.72
CA LEU A 254 3.15 -8.31 15.43
C LEU A 254 4.25 -7.25 15.22
N ILE A 255 3.95 -6.19 14.47
CA ILE A 255 4.97 -5.22 14.03
C ILE A 255 5.12 -4.05 15.00
N PHE A 256 4.01 -3.50 15.51
CA PHE A 256 3.99 -2.30 16.35
C PHE A 256 3.39 -2.54 17.75
N GLY A 257 2.78 -3.69 18.00
CA GLY A 257 2.01 -3.94 19.21
C GLY A 257 2.64 -4.96 20.17
N TYR A 258 1.79 -5.57 21.00
CA TYR A 258 2.23 -6.36 22.14
C TYR A 258 2.91 -7.69 21.78
N LYS A 259 2.75 -8.19 20.55
CA LYS A 259 3.41 -9.41 20.06
C LYS A 259 4.80 -9.14 19.47
N GLN A 260 5.32 -7.92 19.58
CA GLN A 260 6.68 -7.60 19.16
C GLN A 260 7.75 -8.15 20.12
N THR A 261 7.43 -8.19 21.43
CA THR A 261 8.37 -8.58 22.50
C THR A 261 7.72 -9.51 23.54
N GLY A 262 8.53 -10.07 24.45
CA GLY A 262 8.07 -10.89 25.58
C GLY A 262 7.46 -12.24 25.18
N GLU A 263 6.70 -12.84 26.10
CA GLU A 263 6.08 -14.16 25.87
C GLU A 263 5.08 -14.16 24.70
N ALA A 264 4.40 -13.03 24.47
CA ALA A 264 3.46 -12.89 23.36
C ALA A 264 4.15 -13.03 22.00
N SER A 265 5.37 -12.47 21.87
CA SER A 265 6.21 -12.65 20.68
C SER A 265 6.67 -14.10 20.51
N VAL A 266 7.09 -14.77 21.58
CA VAL A 266 7.48 -16.20 21.53
C VAL A 266 6.32 -17.07 21.07
N LYS A 267 5.11 -16.88 21.64
CA LYS A 267 3.90 -17.63 21.27
C LYS A 267 3.48 -17.37 19.82
N ALA A 268 3.76 -16.17 19.29
CA ALA A 268 3.49 -15.81 17.90
C ALA A 268 4.63 -16.20 16.94
N ILE A 269 5.73 -16.79 17.44
CA ILE A 269 6.96 -17.09 16.68
C ILE A 269 7.46 -15.81 16.00
N ASN A 270 7.53 -14.70 16.73
CA ASN A 270 7.83 -13.36 16.19
C ASN A 270 9.08 -12.74 16.84
N VAL A 271 10.08 -13.57 17.17
CA VAL A 271 11.30 -13.15 17.86
C VAL A 271 12.45 -13.02 16.86
N PHE A 272 13.07 -11.85 16.81
CA PHE A 272 14.18 -11.53 15.91
C PHE A 272 15.53 -11.57 16.65
N HIS A 273 16.62 -11.38 15.92
CA HIS A 273 17.94 -11.28 16.50
C HIS A 273 18.01 -10.10 17.51
N PRO A 274 18.60 -10.27 18.71
CA PRO A 274 18.64 -9.24 19.76
C PRO A 274 19.15 -7.87 19.29
N ALA A 275 20.15 -7.85 18.40
CA ALA A 275 20.72 -6.61 17.85
C ALA A 275 19.72 -5.76 17.03
N THR A 276 18.57 -6.31 16.63
CA THR A 276 17.53 -5.58 15.91
C THR A 276 16.64 -4.77 16.87
N TYR A 277 16.55 -5.17 18.14
CA TYR A 277 15.76 -4.47 19.15
C TYR A 277 16.54 -3.29 19.70
N ARG A 278 15.85 -2.19 20.02
CA ARG A 278 16.48 -1.06 20.70
C ARG A 278 16.88 -1.47 22.11
N ASP A 279 18.18 -1.42 22.39
CA ASP A 279 18.72 -1.77 23.70
C ASP A 279 18.53 -0.62 24.70
N LYS A 280 17.59 -0.77 25.64
CA LYS A 280 17.45 0.18 26.77
C LYS A 280 18.72 0.27 27.62
N LYS A 281 19.56 -0.78 27.63
CA LYS A 281 20.82 -0.82 28.38
C LYS A 281 21.92 0.07 27.80
N LEU A 282 21.95 0.27 26.47
CA LEU A 282 22.89 1.17 25.79
C LEU A 282 22.57 2.65 26.03
N GLU A 283 21.30 3.00 26.29
CA GLU A 283 20.88 4.37 26.64
C GLU A 283 21.11 4.71 28.13
N LEU A 284 21.01 3.71 29.03
CA LEU A 284 21.12 3.92 30.49
C LEU A 284 22.56 3.86 31.01
N ASN A 285 23.44 3.10 30.36
CA ASN A 285 24.83 2.95 30.79
C ASN A 285 25.75 3.54 29.72
N GLY A 286 25.97 4.85 29.74
CA GLY A 286 26.99 5.55 28.94
C GLY A 286 28.44 5.16 29.27
N SER A 287 28.67 3.96 29.81
CA SER A 287 29.91 3.49 30.40
C SER A 287 29.96 1.96 30.40
N ILE A 288 29.88 1.33 29.23
CA ILE A 288 30.51 0.03 29.03
C ILE A 288 31.64 0.29 28.06
N GLU A 289 32.88 0.21 28.54
CA GLU A 289 34.10 0.20 27.73
C GLU A 289 34.07 -1.02 26.81
N HIS A 290 33.35 -0.90 25.69
CA HIS A 290 33.43 -1.88 24.61
C HIS A 290 34.62 -1.51 23.74
N ASP A 291 35.44 -2.51 23.41
CA ASP A 291 36.49 -2.43 22.40
C ASP A 291 35.93 -1.79 21.11
N GLU A 292 36.70 -0.91 20.46
CA GLU A 292 36.28 -0.16 19.26
C GLU A 292 35.80 -1.11 18.16
N LEU A 293 36.43 -2.30 18.06
CA LEU A 293 36.04 -3.35 17.12
C LEU A 293 34.65 -3.90 17.43
N SER A 294 34.30 -4.11 18.70
CA SER A 294 32.99 -4.62 19.11
C SER A 294 31.87 -3.60 18.84
N VAL A 295 32.14 -2.31 19.10
CA VAL A 295 31.20 -1.23 18.79
C VAL A 295 31.02 -1.08 17.27
N SER A 296 32.12 -1.14 16.51
CA SER A 296 32.09 -1.09 15.04
C SER A 296 31.31 -2.28 14.45
N ALA A 297 31.55 -3.49 14.96
CA ALA A 297 30.82 -4.70 14.55
C ALA A 297 29.33 -4.60 14.87
N LEU A 298 28.95 -4.12 16.06
CA LEU A 298 27.55 -3.92 16.44
C LEU A 298 26.87 -2.87 15.54
N ARG A 299 27.51 -1.73 15.29
CA ARG A 299 26.97 -0.72 14.35
C ARG A 299 26.78 -1.29 12.95
N THR A 300 27.71 -2.11 12.48
CA THR A 300 27.62 -2.78 11.18
C THR A 300 26.48 -3.79 11.16
N MET A 301 26.32 -4.60 12.20
CA MET A 301 25.19 -5.52 12.33
C MET A 301 23.86 -4.77 12.32
N VAL A 302 23.70 -3.71 13.12
CA VAL A 302 22.48 -2.90 13.14
C VAL A 302 22.17 -2.29 11.77
N ARG A 303 23.20 -1.83 11.05
CA ARG A 303 23.08 -1.28 9.68
C ARG A 303 22.59 -2.31 8.67
N THR A 304 23.12 -3.52 8.73
CA THR A 304 22.85 -4.55 7.72
C THR A 304 21.62 -5.39 8.04
N TYR A 305 21.40 -5.73 9.31
CA TYR A 305 20.31 -6.61 9.73
C TYR A 305 18.97 -5.88 9.75
N GLY A 306 18.96 -4.56 9.91
CA GLY A 306 17.73 -3.77 10.08
C GLY A 306 17.37 -3.56 11.55
N GLN A 307 16.42 -2.65 11.79
CA GLN A 307 16.01 -2.24 13.12
C GLN A 307 14.53 -2.53 13.32
N MET A 308 14.14 -2.99 14.52
CA MET A 308 12.75 -3.16 14.92
C MET A 308 12.05 -1.80 15.02
N ALA A 309 10.75 -1.77 14.71
CA ALA A 309 9.96 -0.56 14.83
C ALA A 309 9.77 -0.24 16.32
N ILE A 310 9.61 1.04 16.69
CA ILE A 310 9.27 1.37 18.07
C ILE A 310 7.91 0.74 18.41
N GLN A 311 7.84 -0.02 19.50
CA GLN A 311 6.59 -0.59 19.99
C GLN A 311 5.64 0.54 20.44
N LEU A 312 4.49 0.62 19.79
CA LEU A 312 3.47 1.63 20.01
C LEU A 312 2.38 1.18 20.98
N PHE A 313 2.10 -0.13 21.04
CA PHE A 313 1.01 -0.68 21.85
C PHE A 313 1.51 -1.83 22.73
N SER A 314 1.12 -1.79 24.01
CA SER A 314 1.42 -2.83 25.01
C SER A 314 0.26 -3.80 25.22
N SER A 315 -0.94 -3.46 24.76
CA SER A 315 -2.15 -4.29 24.78
C SER A 315 -2.55 -4.72 23.36
N PRO A 316 -3.41 -5.75 23.20
CA PRO A 316 -3.97 -6.11 21.91
C PRO A 316 -4.59 -4.93 21.18
N HIS A 317 -4.22 -4.74 19.92
CA HIS A 317 -4.72 -3.66 19.10
C HIS A 317 -6.22 -3.87 18.83
N LEU A 318 -7.00 -2.82 19.08
CA LEU A 318 -8.44 -2.90 18.93
C LEU A 318 -8.82 -3.12 17.46
N PRO A 319 -9.80 -3.99 17.16
CA PRO A 319 -10.26 -4.20 15.79
C PRO A 319 -11.04 -2.99 15.28
N HIS A 320 -11.12 -2.89 13.95
CA HIS A 320 -11.99 -1.93 13.28
C HIS A 320 -13.46 -2.16 13.73
N LEU A 321 -14.21 -1.08 13.95
CA LEU A 321 -15.64 -1.21 14.24
C LEU A 321 -16.31 -1.61 12.92
N ASN A 322 -16.78 -2.85 12.84
CA ASN A 322 -17.49 -3.31 11.66
C ASN A 322 -18.62 -2.32 11.32
N PRO A 323 -18.73 -1.80 10.09
CA PRO A 323 -19.89 -0.99 9.69
C PRO A 323 -21.22 -1.78 9.69
N ARG A 324 -21.20 -3.07 10.06
CA ARG A 324 -22.36 -3.98 10.04
C ARG A 324 -23.22 -3.95 11.33
N SER A 325 -23.35 -2.77 11.94
CA SER A 325 -24.31 -2.49 13.01
C SER A 325 -25.23 -1.29 12.71
N SER A 326 -25.20 -0.77 11.48
CA SER A 326 -26.20 0.17 10.96
C SER A 326 -27.12 -0.50 9.92
N SER A 327 -27.27 -1.82 10.00
CA SER A 327 -28.23 -2.58 9.21
C SER A 327 -29.56 -2.64 9.94
N ALA A 328 -30.38 -1.60 9.78
CA ALA A 328 -31.82 -1.71 10.04
C ALA A 328 -32.71 -0.97 9.04
N ASN A 329 -32.24 -0.02 8.21
CA ASN A 329 -33.19 0.78 7.41
C ASN A 329 -32.75 1.24 6.00
N ILE A 330 -31.79 0.60 5.34
CA ILE A 330 -31.66 0.76 3.88
C ILE A 330 -32.16 -0.53 3.23
N LEU A 331 -33.43 -0.46 2.84
CA LEU A 331 -34.13 -1.45 2.05
C LEU A 331 -33.25 -1.98 0.92
N ALA A 332 -33.37 -3.29 0.69
CA ALA A 332 -32.68 -4.03 -0.34
C ALA A 332 -32.80 -3.41 -1.74
N GLU A 333 -31.85 -2.57 -2.13
CA GLU A 333 -31.56 -2.32 -3.53
C GLU A 333 -30.40 -3.23 -3.94
N LYS A 334 -30.68 -4.23 -4.80
CA LYS A 334 -29.67 -5.01 -5.51
C LYS A 334 -28.73 -4.05 -6.26
N GLN A 335 -27.59 -3.73 -5.67
CA GLN A 335 -26.50 -3.03 -6.36
C GLN A 335 -26.12 -3.86 -7.59
N ARG A 336 -26.28 -3.29 -8.78
CA ARG A 336 -25.77 -3.90 -10.02
C ARG A 336 -24.24 -3.77 -9.97
N VAL A 337 -23.56 -4.88 -9.74
CA VAL A 337 -22.10 -4.96 -9.89
C VAL A 337 -21.77 -4.64 -11.35
N PRO A 338 -20.91 -3.65 -11.64
CA PRO A 338 -20.49 -3.39 -13.01
C PRO A 338 -19.91 -4.68 -13.63
N PRO A 339 -20.10 -4.90 -14.94
CA PRO A 339 -19.57 -6.10 -15.58
C PRO A 339 -18.07 -6.16 -15.34
N ASN A 340 -17.61 -7.37 -15.03
CA ASN A 340 -16.21 -7.60 -14.74
C ASN A 340 -15.38 -7.24 -15.98
N LEU A 341 -14.56 -6.18 -15.90
CA LEU A 341 -13.78 -5.68 -17.04
C LEU A 341 -12.71 -6.67 -17.48
N PHE A 342 -12.32 -7.58 -16.58
CA PHE A 342 -11.29 -8.57 -16.81
C PHE A 342 -11.81 -9.96 -16.45
N SER A 343 -11.54 -10.95 -17.31
CA SER A 343 -11.91 -12.35 -17.04
C SER A 343 -11.02 -13.01 -16.00
N THR A 344 -9.84 -12.44 -15.72
CA THR A 344 -8.82 -12.98 -14.82
C THR A 344 -8.92 -12.47 -13.39
N ILE A 345 -9.83 -11.55 -13.09
CA ILE A 345 -9.92 -10.96 -11.75
C ILE A 345 -11.39 -10.78 -11.40
N SER A 346 -11.86 -11.28 -10.26
CA SER A 346 -13.21 -11.04 -9.74
C SER A 346 -13.19 -10.22 -8.45
N GLY A 347 -14.31 -9.55 -8.14
CA GLY A 347 -14.45 -8.70 -6.96
C GLY A 347 -13.77 -7.33 -7.07
N LEU A 348 -13.18 -7.00 -8.23
CA LEU A 348 -12.63 -5.68 -8.51
C LEU A 348 -13.72 -4.61 -8.48
N ARG A 349 -13.53 -3.58 -7.66
CA ARG A 349 -14.41 -2.41 -7.63
C ARG A 349 -13.79 -1.30 -8.45
N TRP A 350 -14.63 -0.65 -9.24
CA TRP A 350 -14.26 0.51 -10.05
C TRP A 350 -15.04 1.72 -9.55
N GLY A 351 -14.37 2.85 -9.40
CA GLY A 351 -14.89 4.00 -8.67
C GLY A 351 -14.10 4.22 -7.38
N GLU A 352 -14.77 4.74 -6.35
CA GLU A 352 -14.22 5.14 -5.04
C GLU A 352 -12.92 4.40 -4.64
N PHE A 353 -11.80 5.13 -4.71
CA PHE A 353 -10.44 4.71 -4.37
C PHE A 353 -9.60 6.00 -4.33
N VAL A 354 -8.56 6.25 -3.55
CA VAL A 354 -7.95 5.63 -2.37
C VAL A 354 -8.12 6.64 -1.25
N GLY A 355 -8.67 6.26 -0.09
CA GLY A 355 -8.82 7.24 1.01
C GLY A 355 -10.20 7.37 1.62
N SER A 356 -11.26 6.72 1.10
CA SER A 356 -12.63 7.09 1.46
C SER A 356 -13.30 6.17 2.51
N PRO A 357 -13.75 6.74 3.64
CA PRO A 357 -14.98 6.35 4.33
C PRO A 357 -16.21 6.64 3.44
N ASP A 358 -17.31 5.95 3.71
CA ASP A 358 -18.51 5.79 2.88
C ASP A 358 -19.04 7.01 2.12
N GLY A 359 -19.29 6.80 0.82
CA GLY A 359 -19.99 7.72 -0.06
C GLY A 359 -20.91 7.05 -1.09
N ALA A 360 -21.52 5.90 -0.78
CA ALA A 360 -22.61 5.30 -1.56
C ALA A 360 -22.43 5.38 -3.10
N SER A 361 -21.44 4.65 -3.63
CA SER A 361 -21.45 4.04 -4.97
C SER A 361 -22.26 4.80 -6.04
N GLY A 362 -21.59 5.72 -6.74
CA GLY A 362 -22.07 6.26 -8.02
C GLY A 362 -22.35 5.12 -9.01
N ARG A 363 -23.62 4.78 -9.17
CA ARG A 363 -24.14 3.72 -10.02
C ARG A 363 -23.81 3.98 -11.50
N ILE A 364 -22.91 3.22 -12.11
CA ILE A 364 -22.82 3.19 -13.58
C ILE A 364 -24.01 2.36 -14.08
N SER A 365 -25.01 3.07 -14.59
CA SER A 365 -26.16 2.47 -15.27
C SER A 365 -25.96 2.63 -16.77
N LEU A 366 -25.96 1.54 -17.52
CA LEU A 366 -26.19 1.63 -18.96
C LEU A 366 -27.65 2.06 -19.16
N VAL A 367 -27.85 3.36 -19.38
CA VAL A 367 -29.19 3.95 -19.52
C VAL A 367 -29.72 3.79 -20.95
N MET A 368 -28.83 3.59 -21.93
CA MET A 368 -29.23 3.42 -23.33
C MET A 368 -28.16 2.69 -24.14
N THR A 369 -28.55 1.66 -24.89
CA THR A 369 -27.79 1.13 -26.03
C THR A 369 -28.47 1.65 -27.28
N ILE A 370 -27.80 2.49 -28.05
CA ILE A 370 -28.28 2.93 -29.36
C ILE A 370 -27.44 2.21 -30.40
N GLN A 371 -28.07 1.40 -31.26
CA GLN A 371 -27.42 0.95 -32.48
C GLN A 371 -27.43 2.11 -33.48
N ILE A 372 -26.34 2.85 -33.49
CA ILE A 372 -26.11 3.91 -34.46
C ILE A 372 -25.47 3.25 -35.68
N HIS A 373 -26.16 3.27 -36.82
CA HIS A 373 -25.61 2.82 -38.11
C HIS A 373 -24.65 3.84 -38.74
N GLU A 374 -24.16 4.79 -37.95
CA GLU A 374 -23.17 5.76 -38.39
C GLU A 374 -22.05 5.87 -37.35
N LYS A 375 -20.82 5.80 -37.87
CA LYS A 375 -19.57 5.79 -37.12
C LYS A 375 -19.51 6.97 -36.16
N ILE A 376 -19.16 6.71 -34.90
CA ILE A 376 -18.70 7.75 -33.98
C ILE A 376 -17.41 8.34 -34.57
N GLU A 377 -17.47 9.53 -35.16
CA GLU A 377 -16.34 10.07 -35.91
C GLU A 377 -15.26 10.76 -35.05
N ARG A 378 -15.55 11.34 -33.88
CA ARG A 378 -14.50 11.97 -33.04
C ARG A 378 -14.76 11.99 -31.54
N LEU A 379 -13.67 11.78 -30.79
CA LEU A 379 -13.47 12.20 -29.41
C LEU A 379 -12.92 13.64 -29.42
N PHE A 380 -13.31 14.46 -28.44
CA PHE A 380 -12.75 15.81 -28.30
C PHE A 380 -11.59 15.81 -27.29
N PRO A 381 -10.37 16.17 -27.72
CA PRO A 381 -9.28 16.44 -26.79
C PRO A 381 -9.51 17.80 -26.11
N PHE A 382 -9.21 17.88 -24.81
CA PHE A 382 -8.99 19.19 -24.18
C PHE A 382 -7.68 19.77 -24.71
N THR A 383 -7.63 21.08 -24.95
CA THR A 383 -6.46 21.80 -25.51
C THR A 383 -5.29 21.95 -24.54
N ASP A 384 -5.38 21.35 -23.36
CA ASP A 384 -4.31 21.36 -22.39
C ASP A 384 -3.27 20.31 -22.79
N ASN A 385 -1.97 20.61 -22.68
CA ASN A 385 -0.85 19.71 -23.01
C ASN A 385 -0.76 18.41 -22.16
N ILE A 386 -1.86 18.03 -21.51
CA ILE A 386 -2.01 16.81 -20.73
C ILE A 386 -3.17 16.05 -21.38
N ALA A 387 -2.89 14.85 -21.89
CA ALA A 387 -3.89 13.97 -22.50
C ALA A 387 -4.98 13.60 -21.47
N ARG A 388 -5.99 14.45 -21.34
CA ARG A 388 -7.20 14.23 -20.55
C ARG A 388 -8.33 13.93 -21.50
N CYS A 389 -8.95 12.77 -21.34
CA CYS A 389 -10.30 12.50 -21.80
C CYS A 389 -11.21 12.46 -20.57
N GLY A 390 -12.32 13.18 -20.60
CA GLY A 390 -13.30 13.23 -19.53
C GLY A 390 -14.70 13.17 -20.11
N GLY A 391 -15.60 12.45 -19.44
CA GLY A 391 -17.03 12.45 -19.75
C GLY A 391 -17.77 13.45 -18.88
N LEU A 392 -18.81 14.07 -19.42
CA LEU A 392 -19.72 14.89 -18.60
C LEU A 392 -20.61 13.96 -17.74
N PRO A 393 -20.82 14.28 -16.45
CA PRO A 393 -21.81 13.59 -15.63
C PRO A 393 -23.20 13.67 -16.29
N PRO A 394 -24.11 12.70 -16.04
CA PRO A 394 -25.48 12.79 -16.51
C PRO A 394 -26.12 14.10 -16.07
N LYS A 395 -27.12 14.58 -16.83
CA LYS A 395 -27.85 15.83 -16.53
C LYS A 395 -26.94 17.07 -16.46
N THR A 396 -25.92 17.11 -17.31
CA THR A 396 -24.95 18.21 -17.36
C THR A 396 -24.67 18.62 -18.80
N ILE A 397 -24.65 19.92 -19.08
CA ILE A 397 -24.30 20.49 -20.39
C ILE A 397 -23.21 21.54 -20.24
N ILE A 398 -22.38 21.69 -21.26
CA ILE A 398 -21.38 22.77 -21.33
C ILE A 398 -22.00 23.95 -22.06
N TRP A 399 -21.87 25.14 -21.45
CA TRP A 399 -22.24 26.38 -22.08
C TRP A 399 -21.03 27.02 -22.78
N HIS A 400 -21.14 27.18 -24.09
CA HIS A 400 -20.14 27.83 -24.92
C HIS A 400 -20.58 29.23 -25.32
N LYS A 401 -19.64 30.18 -25.30
CA LYS A 401 -19.80 31.46 -25.98
C LYS A 401 -19.29 31.32 -27.41
N TYR A 402 -20.18 31.54 -28.35
CA TYR A 402 -19.84 31.69 -29.76
C TYR A 402 -19.40 33.13 -30.02
N SER A 403 -18.18 33.34 -30.52
CA SER A 403 -17.73 34.65 -30.98
C SER A 403 -17.48 34.58 -32.48
N ARG A 404 -18.22 35.40 -33.23
CA ARG A 404 -17.97 35.64 -34.65
C ARG A 404 -17.51 37.09 -34.77
N GLU A 405 -16.20 37.29 -34.89
CA GLU A 405 -15.70 38.61 -35.22
C GLU A 405 -16.11 38.96 -36.66
N ARG A 406 -16.41 40.24 -36.90
CA ARG A 406 -16.95 40.73 -38.19
C ARG A 406 -15.91 40.79 -39.30
N ASN A 407 -14.67 40.36 -39.06
CA ASN A 407 -13.63 40.33 -40.08
C ASN A 407 -13.68 39.00 -40.83
N TYR A 408 -13.65 39.10 -42.16
CA TYR A 408 -13.95 38.01 -43.10
C TYR A 408 -12.93 36.86 -43.11
N ASP A 409 -11.84 36.93 -42.33
CA ASP A 409 -10.71 36.00 -42.42
C ASP A 409 -10.42 35.17 -41.15
N GLU A 410 -11.25 35.26 -40.10
CA GLU A 410 -11.05 34.46 -38.88
C GLU A 410 -12.11 33.38 -38.68
N TYR A 411 -11.64 32.15 -38.40
CA TYR A 411 -12.50 31.02 -38.09
C TYR A 411 -13.31 31.29 -36.81
N PRO A 412 -14.58 30.85 -36.73
CA PRO A 412 -15.39 31.03 -35.54
C PRO A 412 -14.74 30.36 -34.33
N THR A 413 -14.54 31.14 -33.26
CA THR A 413 -13.95 30.65 -32.02
C THR A 413 -15.04 30.27 -31.01
N TRP A 414 -14.88 29.07 -30.43
CA TRP A 414 -15.77 28.54 -29.40
C TRP A 414 -15.05 28.61 -28.06
N GLU A 415 -15.60 29.35 -27.11
CA GLU A 415 -15.02 29.48 -25.78
C GLU A 415 -15.96 28.86 -24.74
N SER A 416 -15.55 27.79 -24.07
CA SER A 416 -16.29 27.19 -22.96
C SER A 416 -16.38 28.19 -21.80
N ARG A 417 -17.59 28.63 -21.45
CA ARG A 417 -17.82 29.63 -20.38
C ARG A 417 -18.26 29.00 -19.07
N GLY A 418 -18.99 27.90 -19.10
CA GLY A 418 -19.46 27.28 -17.87
C GLY A 418 -20.12 25.93 -18.06
N VAL A 419 -20.56 25.34 -16.95
CA VAL A 419 -21.24 24.05 -16.86
C VAL A 419 -22.61 24.27 -16.23
N ILE A 420 -23.66 23.74 -16.85
CA ILE A 420 -25.00 23.71 -16.30
C ILE A 420 -25.29 22.26 -15.89
N SER A 421 -25.70 22.02 -14.64
CA SER A 421 -26.02 20.68 -14.14
C SER A 421 -27.34 20.66 -13.37
N TRP A 422 -28.17 19.65 -13.61
CA TRP A 422 -29.37 19.33 -12.84
C TRP A 422 -29.25 17.93 -12.20
N ASN A 423 -28.02 17.53 -11.90
CA ASN A 423 -27.68 16.25 -11.30
C ASN A 423 -27.75 16.26 -9.75
N PHE A 424 -28.40 17.26 -9.17
CA PHE A 424 -28.50 17.42 -7.72
C PHE A 424 -29.80 16.81 -7.19
N PHE A 425 -29.79 16.36 -5.92
CA PHE A 425 -30.89 15.63 -5.28
C PHE A 425 -32.14 16.48 -5.01
N ASP A 426 -32.05 17.79 -5.21
CA ASP A 426 -33.09 18.77 -4.90
C ASP A 426 -33.84 19.29 -6.13
N ASN A 427 -33.64 18.67 -7.30
CA ASN A 427 -34.28 19.08 -8.56
C ASN A 427 -34.01 20.55 -8.96
N VAL A 428 -32.89 21.13 -8.53
CA VAL A 428 -32.48 22.47 -8.93
C VAL A 428 -31.46 22.41 -10.07
N LEU A 429 -31.75 23.12 -11.17
CA LEU A 429 -30.83 23.41 -12.26
C LEU A 429 -29.82 24.44 -11.79
N ARG A 430 -28.51 24.15 -11.88
CA ARG A 430 -27.44 25.05 -11.43
C ARG A 430 -26.41 25.31 -12.51
N PHE A 431 -25.75 26.46 -12.43
CA PHE A 431 -24.68 26.88 -13.33
C PHE A 431 -23.38 27.19 -12.59
N LYS A 432 -22.23 26.80 -13.15
CA LYS A 432 -20.89 27.14 -12.64
C LYS A 432 -19.98 27.61 -13.77
N LEU A 433 -19.26 28.70 -13.55
CA LEU A 433 -18.32 29.27 -14.52
C LEU A 433 -17.00 28.49 -14.52
N VAL A 434 -16.48 28.10 -15.68
CA VAL A 434 -15.26 27.26 -15.75
C VAL A 434 -13.97 28.05 -15.46
N LYS A 435 -14.00 29.38 -15.53
CA LYS A 435 -12.79 30.23 -15.50
C LYS A 435 -12.22 30.55 -14.10
N THR A 436 -12.89 30.17 -13.02
CA THR A 436 -12.44 30.50 -11.66
C THR A 436 -12.68 29.30 -10.75
N ASP A 437 -11.62 28.78 -10.12
CA ASP A 437 -11.70 27.66 -9.17
C ASP A 437 -12.67 27.97 -8.00
N ASP A 438 -12.82 29.26 -7.65
CA ASP A 438 -13.72 29.77 -6.60
C ASP A 438 -15.17 30.03 -7.06
N SER A 439 -15.57 29.61 -8.28
CA SER A 439 -16.95 29.83 -8.72
C SER A 439 -17.93 28.94 -7.94
N VAL A 440 -18.82 29.59 -7.21
CA VAL A 440 -19.96 28.98 -6.52
C VAL A 440 -21.01 28.58 -7.57
N TRP A 441 -21.72 27.48 -7.33
CA TRP A 441 -22.87 27.09 -8.15
C TRP A 441 -24.00 28.11 -7.97
N ILE A 442 -24.51 28.64 -9.09
CA ILE A 442 -25.64 29.56 -9.13
C ILE A 442 -26.89 28.74 -9.43
N ASN A 443 -27.92 28.84 -8.59
CA ASN A 443 -29.22 28.23 -8.86
C ASN A 443 -29.89 28.99 -10.03
N LEU A 444 -30.33 28.27 -11.05
CA LEU A 444 -31.02 28.84 -12.21
C LEU A 444 -32.53 28.63 -12.08
N VAL A 445 -32.97 27.39 -11.85
CA VAL A 445 -34.39 27.04 -11.85
C VAL A 445 -34.62 25.87 -10.90
N ASP A 446 -35.63 25.95 -10.04
CA ASP A 446 -36.15 24.81 -9.29
C ASP A 446 -37.26 24.13 -10.12
N PHE A 447 -37.07 22.85 -10.49
CA PHE A 447 -38.07 22.13 -11.31
C PHE A 447 -39.36 21.78 -10.56
N GLY A 448 -39.38 21.84 -9.22
CA GLY A 448 -40.58 21.61 -8.42
C GLY A 448 -41.50 22.84 -8.35
N SER A 449 -40.93 24.03 -8.33
CA SER A 449 -41.68 25.30 -8.22
C SER A 449 -41.68 26.13 -9.51
N LEU A 450 -40.82 25.78 -10.49
CA LEU A 450 -40.52 26.55 -11.71
C LEU A 450 -40.10 28.01 -11.43
N GLN A 451 -39.67 28.31 -10.20
CA GLN A 451 -39.18 29.63 -9.83
C GLN A 451 -37.69 29.76 -10.17
N VAL A 452 -37.34 30.95 -10.67
CA VAL A 452 -35.97 31.36 -11.01
C VAL A 452 -35.47 32.21 -9.86
N SER A 453 -34.29 31.90 -9.31
CA SER A 453 -33.64 32.69 -8.26
C SER A 453 -32.64 33.69 -8.81
#